data_AF-A0A855IU41-F1
#
_entry.id   AF-A0A855IU41-F1
#
_cell.length_a   1.000
_cell.length_b   1.000
_cell.length_c   1.000
_cell.angle_alpha   90.00
_cell.angle_beta   90.00
_cell.angle_gamma   90.00
#
_symmetry.space_group_name_H-M   'P 1'
#
loop_
_entity.id
_entity.type
_entity.pdbx_description
1 polymer ?
#
loop_
_entity_poly.entity_id
_entity_poly.type
_entity_poly.pdbx_seq_one_letter_code
_entity_poly.pdbx_strand_id
1 'polypeptide(L)'
;MKYPILWVKIWKELSKIMNKSLSLTFVSLIIIRFFKSDMSVEATFEYITIAQLPFFFLGIFMISVVLSLLVALIYRLSGVEVKGGCLIAPNIWMIKRNIPIKYIEQIYLAKNDALQSVVVEAGSYGKVYISLHVERLGDLLDYLEEHTGIS
;
A
#
# COMPACT_ATOMS: atom_id res chain seq x y z
N MET A 1 -1.63 -9.21 -22.33
CA MET A 1 -0.96 -7.96 -21.92
C MET A 1 -0.61 -8.02 -20.44
N LYS A 2 0.50 -7.41 -20.02
CA LYS A 2 0.89 -7.35 -18.60
C LYS A 2 0.82 -5.91 -18.14
N TYR A 3 0.28 -5.72 -16.94
CA TYR A 3 0.09 -4.42 -16.32
C TYR A 3 0.80 -4.47 -14.94
N PRO A 4 2.10 -4.15 -14.91
CA PRO A 4 2.88 -4.21 -13.67
C PRO A 4 2.43 -3.10 -12.71
N ILE A 5 2.57 -3.35 -11.42
CA ILE A 5 2.32 -2.33 -10.40
C ILE A 5 3.54 -1.41 -10.31
N LEU A 6 3.29 -0.10 -10.19
CA LEU A 6 4.27 0.96 -9.92
C LEU A 6 4.79 0.87 -8.48
N TRP A 7 5.37 -0.27 -8.13
CA TRP A 7 5.76 -0.65 -6.77
C TRP A 7 6.81 0.30 -6.15
N VAL A 8 7.65 0.93 -6.98
CA VAL A 8 8.61 1.96 -6.52
C VAL A 8 7.89 3.21 -6.02
N LYS A 9 6.77 3.60 -6.65
CA LYS A 9 5.95 4.73 -6.22
C LYS A 9 5.29 4.40 -4.88
N ILE A 10 4.67 3.22 -4.78
CA ILE A 10 4.09 2.69 -3.54
C ILE A 10 5.14 2.67 -2.42
N TRP A 11 6.33 2.14 -2.68
CA TRP A 11 7.43 2.09 -1.72
C TRP A 11 7.78 3.47 -1.16
N LYS A 12 7.99 4.46 -2.04
CA LYS A 12 8.34 5.83 -1.65
C LYS A 12 7.25 6.49 -0.83
N GLU A 13 5.98 6.31 -1.20
CA GLU A 13 4.85 6.87 -0.47
C GLU A 13 4.67 6.20 0.90
N LEU A 14 4.72 4.87 0.95
CA LEU A 14 4.66 4.11 2.21
C LEU A 14 5.83 4.45 3.14
N SER A 15 7.06 4.56 2.62
CA SER A 15 8.23 4.98 3.39
C SER A 15 7.99 6.31 4.10
N LYS A 16 7.44 7.30 3.38
CA LYS A 16 7.18 8.64 3.92
C LYS A 16 6.08 8.60 4.98
N ILE A 17 4.99 7.89 4.71
CA ILE A 17 3.85 7.75 5.64
C ILE A 17 4.31 7.08 6.93
N MET A 18 5.01 5.95 6.84
CA MET A 18 5.55 5.22 8.00
C MET A 18 6.53 6.08 8.80
N ASN A 19 7.48 6.74 8.13
CA ASN A 19 8.45 7.58 8.80
C ASN A 19 7.78 8.74 9.55
N LYS A 20 6.79 9.39 8.94
CA LYS A 20 6.02 10.47 9.56
C LYS A 20 5.25 9.97 10.79
N SER A 21 4.55 8.84 10.67
CA SER A 21 3.76 8.25 11.75
C SER A 21 4.62 7.81 12.93
N LEU A 22 5.73 7.12 12.67
CA LEU A 22 6.66 6.66 13.71
C LEU A 22 7.39 7.83 14.37
N SER A 23 7.86 8.80 13.59
CA SER A 23 8.50 10.00 14.14
C SER A 23 7.54 10.82 15.02
N LEU A 24 6.30 10.99 14.58
CA LEU A 24 5.27 11.68 15.37
C LEU A 24 4.99 10.94 16.68
N THR A 25 4.83 9.61 16.62
CA THR A 25 4.64 8.77 17.81
C THR A 25 5.82 8.90 18.76
N PHE A 26 7.05 8.82 18.26
CA PHE A 26 8.27 8.95 19.06
C PHE A 26 8.37 10.31 19.76
N VAL A 27 8.14 11.42 19.03
CA VAL A 27 8.13 12.77 19.61
C VAL A 27 7.02 12.90 20.66
N SER A 28 5.84 12.35 20.39
CA SER A 28 4.72 12.39 21.34
C SER A 28 5.06 11.69 22.65
N LEU A 29 5.77 10.55 22.59
CA LEU A 29 6.23 9.82 23.78
C LEU A 29 7.26 10.62 24.58
N ILE A 30 8.18 11.33 23.92
CA ILE A 30 9.15 12.22 24.59
C ILE A 30 8.41 13.35 25.31
N ILE A 31 7.44 13.99 24.64
CA ILE A 31 6.63 15.07 25.22
C ILE A 31 5.84 14.56 26.42
N ILE A 32 5.17 13.42 26.31
CA ILE A 32 4.42 12.81 27.42
C ILE A 32 5.34 12.55 28.61
N ARG A 33 6.54 12.01 28.36
CA ARG A 33 7.53 11.77 29.41
C ARG A 33 7.98 13.07 30.05
N PHE A 34 8.24 14.11 29.26
CA PHE A 34 8.63 15.43 29.76
C PHE A 34 7.61 16.01 30.74
N PHE A 35 6.32 15.93 30.42
CA PHE A 35 5.27 16.37 31.34
C PHE A 35 5.13 15.46 32.57
N LYS A 36 5.36 14.15 32.44
CA LYS A 36 5.36 13.22 33.59
C LYS A 36 6.57 13.38 34.50
N SER A 37 7.64 13.96 34.00
CA SER A 37 8.90 14.19 34.72
C SER A 37 8.99 15.62 35.26
N ASP A 38 7.86 16.27 35.54
CA ASP A 38 7.78 17.65 36.06
C ASP A 38 8.59 18.66 35.23
N MET A 39 8.61 18.48 33.90
CA MET A 39 9.37 19.31 32.96
C MET A 39 10.90 19.28 33.19
N SER A 40 11.44 18.28 33.88
CA SER A 40 12.88 18.05 34.01
C SER A 40 13.45 17.38 32.76
N VAL A 41 14.42 18.05 32.13
CA VAL A 41 15.15 17.51 30.97
C VAL A 41 16.01 16.31 31.38
N GLU A 42 16.67 16.35 32.53
CA GLU A 42 17.47 15.22 33.01
C GLU A 42 16.63 13.95 33.23
N ALA A 43 15.47 14.08 33.88
CA ALA A 43 14.58 12.93 34.14
C ALA A 43 13.91 12.40 32.85
N THR A 44 13.69 13.27 31.86
CA THR A 44 13.14 12.86 30.56
C THR A 44 14.14 12.02 29.76
N PHE A 45 15.41 12.38 29.84
CA PHE A 45 16.50 11.77 29.08
C PHE A 45 17.41 10.86 29.93
N GLU A 46 16.89 10.39 31.07
CA GLU A 46 17.62 9.54 32.03
C GLU A 46 18.22 8.28 31.38
N TYR A 47 17.46 7.63 30.49
CA TYR A 47 17.89 6.40 29.79
C TYR A 47 18.42 6.65 28.36
N ILE A 48 18.22 7.85 27.82
CA ILE A 48 18.58 8.18 26.44
C ILE A 48 19.24 9.54 26.46
N THR A 49 20.54 9.60 26.20
CA THR A 49 21.22 10.90 26.10
C THR A 49 20.67 11.70 24.93
N ILE A 50 20.49 13.01 25.07
CA ILE A 50 20.02 13.91 23.99
C ILE A 50 20.86 13.75 22.72
N ALA A 51 22.18 13.55 22.86
CA ALA A 51 23.11 13.30 21.75
C ALA A 51 22.78 12.04 20.94
N GLN A 52 22.00 11.10 21.50
CA GLN A 52 21.58 9.87 20.82
C GLN A 52 20.31 10.05 19.98
N LEU A 53 19.54 11.13 20.18
CA LEU A 53 18.30 11.39 19.44
C LEU A 53 18.46 11.32 17.91
N PRO A 54 19.54 11.87 17.29
CA PRO A 54 19.74 11.74 15.86
C PRO A 54 19.81 10.27 15.40
N PHE A 55 20.41 9.37 16.20
CA PHE A 55 20.47 7.95 15.88
C PHE A 55 19.11 7.26 15.97
N PHE A 56 18.23 7.70 16.88
CA PHE A 56 16.84 7.20 16.93
C PHE A 56 16.07 7.60 15.68
N PHE A 57 16.15 8.85 15.23
CA PHE A 57 15.50 9.29 14.00
C PHE A 57 16.08 8.58 12.76
N LEU A 58 17.39 8.36 12.73
CA LEU A 58 18.03 7.57 11.68
C LEU A 58 17.51 6.12 11.70
N GLY A 59 17.38 5.52 12.87
CA GLY A 59 16.80 4.18 13.04
C GLY A 59 15.36 4.09 12.56
N ILE A 60 14.51 5.06 12.92
CA ILE A 60 13.12 5.16 12.44
C ILE A 60 13.08 5.27 10.92
N PHE A 61 13.94 6.11 10.33
CA PHE A 61 14.03 6.26 8.88
C PHE A 61 14.41 4.93 8.21
N MET A 62 15.46 4.25 8.70
CA MET A 62 15.91 2.98 8.14
C MET A 62 14.84 1.89 8.24
N ILE A 63 14.19 1.75 9.40
CA ILE A 63 13.09 0.79 9.60
C ILE A 63 11.93 1.10 8.66
N SER A 64 11.56 2.38 8.50
CA SER A 64 10.50 2.80 7.59
C SER A 64 10.79 2.44 6.15
N VAL A 65 12.04 2.66 5.69
CA VAL A 65 12.48 2.32 4.34
C VAL A 65 12.47 0.81 4.10
N VAL A 66 12.96 0.02 5.07
CA VAL A 66 13.04 -1.45 4.94
C VAL A 66 11.65 -2.10 5.00
N LEU A 67 10.81 -1.74 5.99
CA LEU A 67 9.48 -2.33 6.13
C LEU A 67 8.58 -1.97 4.93
N SER A 68 8.61 -0.72 4.49
CA SER A 68 7.83 -0.32 3.31
C SER A 68 8.35 -0.99 2.03
N LEU A 69 9.65 -1.30 1.93
CA LEU A 69 10.20 -2.06 0.80
C LEU A 69 9.63 -3.48 0.78
N LEU A 70 9.57 -4.17 1.93
CA LEU A 70 8.98 -5.50 2.03
C LEU A 70 7.51 -5.49 1.57
N VAL A 71 6.73 -4.51 2.03
CA VAL A 71 5.33 -4.34 1.61
C VAL A 71 5.26 -4.06 0.11
N ALA A 72 6.07 -3.15 -0.42
CA ALA A 72 6.07 -2.83 -1.85
C ALA A 72 6.48 -4.02 -2.74
N LEU A 73 7.39 -4.89 -2.26
CA LEU A 73 7.75 -6.12 -2.97
C LEU A 73 6.59 -7.11 -3.02
N ILE A 74 5.76 -7.20 -1.97
CA ILE A 74 4.52 -7.98 -2.02
C ILE A 74 3.59 -7.41 -3.10
N TYR A 75 3.41 -6.09 -3.15
CA TYR A 75 2.62 -5.43 -4.20
C TYR A 75 3.19 -5.65 -5.60
N ARG A 76 4.52 -5.70 -5.76
CA ARG A 76 5.14 -5.99 -7.06
C ARG A 76 4.69 -7.34 -7.62
N LEU A 77 4.47 -8.33 -6.77
CA LEU A 77 4.01 -9.67 -7.18
C LEU A 77 2.52 -9.68 -7.58
N SER A 78 1.74 -8.74 -7.06
CA SER A 78 0.30 -8.58 -7.28
C SER A 78 -0.07 -7.94 -8.63
N GLY A 79 0.87 -7.83 -9.57
CA GLY A 79 0.63 -7.27 -10.90
C GLY A 79 -0.43 -8.02 -11.70
N VAL A 80 -1.15 -7.28 -12.57
CA VAL A 80 -2.29 -7.76 -13.34
C VAL A 80 -1.84 -8.25 -14.71
N GLU A 81 -2.41 -9.34 -15.20
CA GLU A 81 -2.16 -9.84 -16.55
C GLU A 81 -3.49 -10.17 -17.25
N VAL A 82 -3.58 -9.87 -18.55
CA VAL A 82 -4.68 -10.32 -19.40
C VAL A 82 -4.13 -11.34 -20.38
N LYS A 83 -4.63 -12.58 -20.35
CA LYS A 83 -4.21 -13.67 -21.24
C LYS A 83 -5.40 -14.50 -21.68
N GLY A 84 -5.53 -14.74 -22.99
CA GLY A 84 -6.53 -15.66 -23.55
C GLY A 84 -7.97 -15.30 -23.18
N GLY A 85 -8.33 -14.00 -23.17
CA GLY A 85 -9.66 -13.55 -22.79
C GLY A 85 -9.98 -13.64 -21.29
N CYS A 86 -8.97 -13.91 -20.45
CA CYS A 86 -9.11 -13.93 -19.01
C CYS A 86 -8.23 -12.86 -18.35
N LEU A 87 -8.77 -12.27 -17.29
CA LEU A 87 -8.13 -11.34 -16.39
C LEU A 87 -7.52 -12.10 -15.21
N ILE A 88 -6.20 -12.03 -15.08
CA ILE A 88 -5.43 -12.60 -13.98
C ILE A 88 -5.06 -11.45 -13.04
N ALA A 89 -5.74 -11.39 -11.90
CA ALA A 89 -5.57 -10.34 -10.91
C ALA A 89 -5.64 -10.92 -9.48
N PRO A 90 -5.03 -10.26 -8.49
CA PRO A 90 -5.07 -10.71 -7.10
C PRO A 90 -6.48 -10.58 -6.51
N ASN A 91 -6.86 -11.50 -5.63
CA ASN A 91 -8.00 -11.30 -4.73
C ASN A 91 -7.60 -10.41 -3.53
N ILE A 92 -8.51 -10.20 -2.56
CA ILE A 92 -8.22 -9.39 -1.36
C ILE A 92 -7.05 -9.93 -0.52
N TRP A 93 -6.72 -11.22 -0.67
CA TRP A 93 -5.60 -11.88 0.00
C TRP A 93 -4.30 -11.88 -0.84
N MET A 94 -4.23 -11.07 -1.91
CA MET A 94 -3.10 -11.00 -2.84
C MET A 94 -2.83 -12.29 -3.64
N ILE A 95 -3.75 -13.25 -3.64
CA ILE A 95 -3.63 -14.51 -4.39
C ILE A 95 -4.17 -14.28 -5.80
N LYS A 96 -3.35 -14.53 -6.82
CA LYS A 96 -3.77 -14.40 -8.23
C LYS A 96 -4.91 -15.37 -8.55
N ARG A 97 -5.99 -14.82 -9.08
CA ARG A 97 -7.15 -15.54 -9.60
C ARG A 97 -7.30 -15.26 -11.08
N ASN A 98 -7.82 -16.23 -11.80
CA ASN A 98 -8.11 -16.11 -13.22
C ASN A 98 -9.62 -15.96 -13.40
N ILE A 99 -10.05 -14.84 -13.97
CA ILE A 99 -11.45 -14.51 -14.20
C ILE A 99 -11.66 -14.32 -15.71
N PRO A 100 -12.53 -15.11 -16.37
CA PRO A 100 -12.84 -14.87 -17.76
C PRO A 100 -13.59 -13.55 -17.91
N ILE A 101 -13.13 -12.69 -18.84
CA ILE A 101 -13.63 -11.31 -18.98
C ILE A 101 -15.13 -11.30 -19.31
N LYS A 102 -15.60 -12.30 -20.05
CA LYS A 102 -17.02 -12.46 -20.45
C LYS A 102 -17.99 -12.59 -19.27
N TYR A 103 -17.51 -12.94 -18.08
CA TYR A 103 -18.34 -13.12 -16.89
C TYR A 103 -18.19 -11.98 -15.89
N ILE A 104 -17.50 -10.91 -16.25
CA ILE A 104 -17.45 -9.71 -15.42
C ILE A 104 -18.83 -9.07 -15.42
N GLU A 105 -19.38 -8.86 -14.24
CA GLU A 105 -20.72 -8.29 -14.03
C GLU A 105 -20.64 -6.83 -13.59
N GLN A 106 -19.61 -6.46 -12.82
CA GLN A 106 -19.46 -5.12 -12.26
C GLN A 106 -17.99 -4.72 -12.12
N ILE A 107 -17.72 -3.43 -12.35
CA ILE A 107 -16.44 -2.78 -12.12
C ILE A 107 -16.71 -1.55 -11.26
N TYR A 108 -16.10 -1.45 -10.09
CA TYR A 108 -16.33 -0.31 -9.20
C TYR A 108 -15.10 0.03 -8.34
N LEU A 109 -15.00 1.30 -7.93
CA LEU A 109 -13.95 1.76 -7.01
C LEU A 109 -14.25 1.33 -5.57
N ALA A 110 -13.28 0.69 -4.90
CA ALA A 110 -13.37 0.36 -3.48
C ALA A 110 -13.34 1.64 -2.63
N LYS A 111 -14.47 1.98 -2.00
CA LYS A 111 -14.60 3.18 -1.16
C LYS A 111 -13.74 3.17 0.12
N ASN A 112 -13.27 2.01 0.57
CA ASN A 112 -12.64 1.84 1.90
C ASN A 112 -11.29 1.11 1.87
N ASP A 113 -10.64 1.05 0.71
CA ASP A 113 -9.32 0.44 0.61
C ASP A 113 -8.22 1.48 0.83
N ALA A 114 -7.32 1.22 1.79
CA ALA A 114 -6.18 2.06 2.10
C ALA A 114 -5.24 2.26 0.90
N LEU A 115 -5.30 1.38 -0.11
CA LEU A 115 -4.53 1.51 -1.34
C LEU A 115 -5.33 1.92 -2.57
N GLN A 116 -6.62 2.19 -2.42
CA GLN A 116 -7.56 2.52 -3.50
C GLN A 116 -7.46 1.52 -4.67
N SER A 117 -8.40 0.58 -4.73
CA SER A 117 -8.44 -0.45 -5.77
C SER A 117 -9.72 -0.37 -6.59
N VAL A 118 -9.64 -0.70 -7.87
CA VAL A 118 -10.79 -1.07 -8.68
C VAL A 118 -11.12 -2.54 -8.42
N VAL A 119 -12.35 -2.81 -8.01
CA VAL A 119 -12.87 -4.16 -7.82
C VAL A 119 -13.56 -4.60 -9.09
N VAL A 120 -13.20 -5.79 -9.56
CA VAL A 120 -13.86 -6.46 -10.68
C VAL A 120 -14.56 -7.69 -10.12
N GLU A 121 -15.87 -7.73 -10.24
CA GLU A 121 -16.72 -8.81 -9.77
C GLU A 121 -17.25 -9.63 -10.95
N ALA A 122 -17.09 -10.95 -10.86
CA ALA A 122 -17.49 -11.88 -11.90
C ALA A 122 -18.32 -13.03 -11.34
N GLY A 123 -19.39 -12.70 -10.60
CA GLY A 123 -20.36 -13.63 -10.04
C GLY A 123 -19.72 -14.90 -9.44
N SER A 124 -19.93 -16.04 -10.10
CA SER A 124 -19.43 -17.36 -9.69
C SER A 124 -17.90 -17.51 -9.69
N TYR A 125 -17.17 -16.66 -10.40
CA TYR A 125 -15.70 -16.63 -10.43
C TYR A 125 -15.11 -15.74 -9.32
N GLY A 126 -15.94 -15.03 -8.57
CA GLY A 126 -15.55 -14.20 -7.43
C GLY A 126 -15.07 -12.80 -7.80
N LYS A 127 -14.27 -12.21 -6.91
CA LYS A 127 -13.81 -10.81 -7.01
C LYS A 127 -12.29 -10.72 -7.09
N VAL A 128 -11.80 -9.84 -7.95
CA VAL A 128 -10.39 -9.44 -8.02
C VAL A 128 -10.22 -7.94 -7.82
N TYR A 129 -9.04 -7.56 -7.38
CA TYR A 129 -8.70 -6.22 -6.96
C TYR A 129 -7.53 -5.72 -7.82
N ILE A 130 -7.77 -4.65 -8.57
CA ILE A 130 -6.78 -3.98 -9.41
C ILE A 130 -6.35 -2.73 -8.67
N SER A 131 -5.07 -2.61 -8.32
CA SER A 131 -4.57 -1.39 -7.68
C SER A 131 -4.62 -0.20 -8.63
N LEU A 132 -4.97 0.99 -8.14
CA LEU A 132 -4.85 2.23 -8.92
C LEU A 132 -3.40 2.56 -9.34
N HIS A 133 -2.42 1.91 -8.72
CA HIS A 133 -0.99 2.09 -9.01
C HIS A 133 -0.49 1.18 -10.14
N VAL A 134 -1.38 0.56 -10.90
CA VAL A 134 -1.02 -0.24 -12.07
C VAL A 134 -0.57 0.67 -13.22
N GLU A 135 0.50 0.28 -13.90
CA GLU A 135 0.97 0.97 -15.11
C GLU A 135 -0.08 0.81 -16.23
N ARG A 136 -0.40 1.92 -16.91
CA ARG A 136 -1.43 1.97 -17.97
C ARG A 136 -2.80 1.46 -17.50
N LEU A 137 -3.22 1.90 -16.31
CA LEU A 137 -4.54 1.58 -15.76
C LEU A 137 -5.67 1.99 -16.71
N GLY A 138 -5.58 3.16 -17.34
CA GLY A 138 -6.59 3.63 -18.32
C GLY A 138 -6.81 2.59 -19.42
N ASP A 139 -5.74 2.20 -20.11
CA ASP A 139 -5.78 1.18 -21.15
C ASP A 139 -6.36 -0.17 -20.69
N LEU A 140 -6.11 -0.56 -19.42
CA LEU A 140 -6.70 -1.77 -18.86
C LEU A 140 -8.20 -1.61 -18.62
N LEU A 141 -8.65 -0.46 -18.11
CA LEU A 141 -10.06 -0.18 -17.89
C LEU A 141 -10.80 -0.06 -19.22
N ASP A 142 -10.28 0.72 -20.17
CA ASP A 142 -10.85 0.86 -21.52
C ASP A 142 -10.99 -0.51 -22.20
N TYR A 143 -9.97 -1.37 -22.08
CA TYR A 143 -10.03 -2.74 -22.63
C TYR A 143 -11.12 -3.59 -21.96
N LEU A 144 -11.28 -3.47 -20.64
CA LEU A 144 -12.32 -4.20 -19.91
C LEU A 144 -13.71 -3.68 -20.27
N GLU A 145 -13.91 -2.36 -20.35
CA GLU A 145 -15.17 -1.73 -20.74
C GLU A 145 -15.57 -2.13 -22.16
N GLU A 146 -14.66 -2.10 -23.13
CA GLU A 146 -14.91 -2.51 -24.52
C GLU A 146 -15.35 -3.98 -24.62
N HIS A 147 -14.77 -4.87 -23.80
CA HIS A 147 -15.01 -6.31 -23.87
C HIS A 147 -16.14 -6.80 -22.96
N THR A 148 -16.62 -5.96 -22.04
CA THR A 148 -17.73 -6.29 -21.12
C THR A 148 -18.99 -5.48 -21.40
N GLY A 149 -18.87 -4.31 -22.05
CA GLY A 149 -19.96 -3.37 -22.29
C GLY A 149 -20.45 -2.65 -21.03
N ILE A 150 -19.68 -2.70 -19.94
CA ILE A 150 -20.04 -2.13 -18.63
C ILE A 150 -19.28 -0.81 -18.46
N SER A 151 -20.00 0.31 -18.27
CA SER A 151 -19.45 1.64 -17.93
C SER A 151 -19.71 2.00 -16.48
#